data_AF-A0A6N7L7C6-F1
#
_entry.id   AF-A0A6N7L7C6-F1
#
_cell.length_a   1.000
_cell.length_b   1.000
_cell.length_c   1.000
_cell.angle_alpha   90.00
_cell.angle_beta   90.00
_cell.angle_gamma   90.00
#
_symmetry.space_group_name_H-M   'P 1'
#
loop_
_entity.id
_entity.type
_entity.pdbx_description
1 polymer ?
#
loop_
_entity_poly.entity_id
_entity_poly.type
_entity_poly.pdbx_seq_one_letter_code
_entity_poly.pdbx_strand_id
1 'polypeptide(L)'
;MANLIGGIGPYPGLDNDIFGTNDPDIIFGDPFTTGNTFGVLEIGGALSSGQGGSDRLFGRGGDDTIFGDAWAITDLGRGGDDRLDGGNGIDTLYGDAFSIDSFGAEGGNDRLDGGRGNDILYGDAFEMASGRGGNDRLDGGAGDDTLSGDAHATEDFFFGGDDRLEGGNGKDTLYGDSVTTLFLSSGFGGDDQLYGGSDDDILYGDFIGERGASGGNDLLDGGTGDDVLYGDVESAVDTDGGTDTLIGGRGNDQLWGDGVLGSSFPGPFPDLTGADQFLFARYSGRDQIFDFGIDKDVIQISGYGYTSFADLLPNISDDANGNAVLHLNGTVDQVTLLGVQTDELSADNFIFSNAGFALV
;
A
#
# COMPACT_ATOMS: atom_id res chain seq x y z
N MET A 1 -28.34 -4.37 -14.45
CA MET A 1 -28.76 -5.22 -13.31
C MET A 1 -27.67 -6.25 -13.23
N ALA A 2 -26.94 -6.30 -12.12
CA ALA A 2 -25.84 -7.25 -11.99
C ALA A 2 -26.40 -8.67 -11.81
N ASN A 3 -25.71 -9.69 -12.30
CA ASN A 3 -26.05 -11.07 -11.94
C ASN A 3 -25.43 -11.39 -10.58
N LEU A 4 -26.04 -12.34 -9.87
CA LEU A 4 -25.54 -12.81 -8.58
C LEU A 4 -25.10 -14.27 -8.76
N ILE A 5 -23.83 -14.54 -8.52
CA ILE A 5 -23.15 -15.81 -8.80
C ILE A 5 -22.38 -16.22 -7.53
N GLY A 6 -22.41 -17.50 -7.13
CA GLY A 6 -21.66 -17.92 -5.94
C GLY A 6 -21.63 -19.43 -5.72
N GLY A 7 -20.83 -19.85 -4.74
CA GLY A 7 -20.54 -21.24 -4.43
C GLY A 7 -21.77 -22.13 -4.27
N ILE A 8 -21.77 -23.32 -4.90
CA ILE A 8 -22.89 -24.27 -4.88
C ILE A 8 -22.60 -25.37 -3.84
N GLY A 9 -22.68 -25.04 -2.55
CA GLY A 9 -22.47 -26.01 -1.48
C GLY A 9 -23.08 -25.56 -0.15
N PRO A 10 -23.43 -26.46 0.78
CA PRO A 10 -23.94 -26.08 2.10
C PRO A 10 -22.84 -26.00 3.19
N TYR A 11 -21.55 -25.95 2.83
CA TYR A 11 -20.45 -26.02 3.78
C TYR A 11 -19.40 -24.94 3.51
N PRO A 12 -18.96 -24.19 4.54
CA PRO A 12 -17.79 -23.33 4.45
C PRO A 12 -16.53 -24.15 4.24
N GLY A 13 -15.51 -23.51 3.66
CA GLY A 13 -14.17 -24.07 3.55
C GLY A 13 -14.01 -25.04 2.38
N LEU A 14 -14.83 -24.91 1.34
CA LEU A 14 -14.64 -25.68 0.11
C LEU A 14 -13.97 -24.79 -0.93
N ASP A 15 -12.95 -25.31 -1.61
CA ASP A 15 -12.37 -24.61 -2.75
C ASP A 15 -13.33 -24.64 -3.96
N ASN A 16 -13.72 -23.46 -4.43
CA ASN A 16 -14.68 -23.20 -5.50
C ASN A 16 -13.95 -22.61 -6.72
N ASP A 17 -14.34 -23.02 -7.94
CA ASP A 17 -13.94 -22.34 -9.18
C ASP A 17 -15.21 -21.68 -9.77
N ILE A 18 -15.31 -20.35 -9.70
CA ILE A 18 -16.50 -19.57 -10.10
C ILE A 18 -16.17 -18.60 -11.23
N PHE A 19 -17.05 -18.56 -12.23
CA PHE A 19 -16.88 -17.73 -13.41
C PHE A 19 -18.10 -16.84 -13.64
N GLY A 20 -17.86 -15.53 -13.66
CA GLY A 20 -18.73 -14.48 -14.13
C GLY A 20 -19.01 -14.54 -15.63
N THR A 21 -19.62 -13.47 -16.11
CA THR A 21 -20.24 -13.35 -17.42
C THR A 21 -19.50 -12.32 -18.27
N ASN A 22 -20.19 -11.46 -19.03
CA ASN A 22 -19.59 -10.26 -19.62
C ASN A 22 -20.46 -9.04 -19.28
N ASP A 23 -21.38 -9.22 -18.33
CA ASP A 23 -22.26 -8.21 -17.77
C ASP A 23 -21.83 -8.06 -16.30
N PRO A 24 -22.11 -6.92 -15.66
CA PRO A 24 -21.81 -6.72 -14.23
C PRO A 24 -22.30 -7.90 -13.37
N ASP A 25 -21.44 -8.40 -12.49
CA ASP A 25 -21.68 -9.54 -11.62
C ASP A 25 -21.36 -9.21 -10.15
N ILE A 26 -22.01 -9.93 -9.24
CA ILE A 26 -21.65 -10.00 -7.83
C ILE A 26 -21.31 -11.46 -7.56
N ILE A 27 -20.08 -11.73 -7.14
CA ILE A 27 -19.51 -13.07 -6.99
C ILE A 27 -19.11 -13.30 -5.53
N PHE A 28 -19.46 -14.48 -4.98
CA PHE A 28 -19.03 -14.95 -3.66
C PHE A 28 -18.42 -16.35 -3.80
N GLY A 29 -17.20 -16.58 -3.32
CA GLY A 29 -16.60 -17.91 -3.37
C GLY A 29 -17.27 -18.89 -2.41
N ASP A 30 -17.50 -18.47 -1.17
CA ASP A 30 -18.14 -19.31 -0.16
C ASP A 30 -19.59 -18.89 0.19
N PRO A 31 -20.54 -19.84 0.25
CA PRO A 31 -21.90 -19.54 0.69
C PRO A 31 -22.01 -19.63 2.22
N PHE A 32 -22.65 -18.64 2.87
CA PHE A 32 -23.40 -18.93 4.10
C PHE A 32 -24.86 -18.49 4.09
N THR A 33 -25.72 -19.52 4.10
CA THR A 33 -27.09 -19.50 4.60
C THR A 33 -27.12 -19.59 6.12
N THR A 34 -27.64 -18.58 6.83
CA THR A 34 -28.72 -18.75 7.83
C THR A 34 -29.28 -17.38 8.23
N GLY A 35 -30.52 -17.04 7.85
CA GLY A 35 -31.09 -15.79 8.38
C GLY A 35 -32.52 -15.39 8.03
N ASN A 36 -32.98 -15.41 6.79
CA ASN A 36 -34.29 -14.78 6.51
C ASN A 36 -35.53 -15.68 6.70
N THR A 37 -36.39 -15.31 7.66
CA THR A 37 -37.75 -15.84 7.90
C THR A 37 -38.79 -15.33 6.87
N PHE A 38 -38.37 -14.66 5.79
CA PHE A 38 -39.21 -13.93 4.83
C PHE A 38 -38.90 -14.22 3.34
N GLY A 39 -38.09 -15.23 3.02
CA GLY A 39 -38.03 -15.78 1.66
C GLY A 39 -37.32 -14.93 0.60
N VAL A 40 -36.37 -14.09 1.00
CA VAL A 40 -35.34 -13.52 0.10
C VAL A 40 -34.08 -14.37 0.25
N LEU A 41 -33.44 -14.72 -0.86
CA LEU A 41 -32.16 -15.44 -0.90
C LEU A 41 -31.08 -14.52 -0.32
N GLU A 42 -30.60 -14.84 0.88
CA GLU A 42 -29.44 -14.21 1.51
C GLU A 42 -28.20 -14.91 0.96
N ILE A 43 -27.39 -14.21 0.19
CA ILE A 43 -26.05 -14.66 -0.23
C ILE A 43 -25.05 -13.83 0.58
N GLY A 44 -23.99 -14.47 1.08
CA GLY A 44 -22.99 -13.86 1.97
C GLY A 44 -23.48 -13.73 3.41
N GLY A 45 -23.58 -14.83 4.15
CA GLY A 45 -23.75 -14.77 5.61
C GLY A 45 -22.44 -14.43 6.32
N ALA A 46 -22.47 -14.32 7.66
CA ALA A 46 -21.27 -14.18 8.45
C ALA A 46 -20.56 -15.53 8.68
N LEU A 47 -19.26 -15.59 8.47
CA LEU A 47 -18.37 -16.66 8.90
C LEU A 47 -17.91 -16.41 10.34
N SER A 48 -18.63 -16.97 11.31
CA SER A 48 -18.34 -16.75 12.74
C SER A 48 -17.39 -17.79 13.36
N SER A 49 -17.08 -18.87 12.64
CA SER A 49 -16.12 -19.87 13.07
C SER A 49 -15.73 -20.79 11.91
N GLY A 50 -14.49 -21.24 11.90
CA GLY A 50 -13.96 -22.09 10.82
C GLY A 50 -13.08 -21.28 9.89
N GLN A 51 -12.72 -21.89 8.76
CA GLN A 51 -11.90 -21.28 7.72
C GLN A 51 -12.72 -21.25 6.43
N GLY A 52 -12.60 -20.16 5.69
CA GLY A 52 -13.04 -20.01 4.30
C GLY A 52 -12.38 -20.98 3.34
N GLY A 53 -12.92 -21.05 2.13
CA GLY A 53 -12.41 -21.89 1.05
C GLY A 53 -11.24 -21.20 0.34
N SER A 54 -10.30 -21.95 -0.26
CA SER A 54 -9.33 -21.34 -1.15
C SER A 54 -9.86 -21.33 -2.58
N ASP A 55 -10.57 -20.28 -2.93
CA ASP A 55 -11.40 -20.14 -4.10
C ASP A 55 -10.69 -19.48 -5.28
N ARG A 56 -11.29 -19.65 -6.46
CA ARG A 56 -10.88 -18.99 -7.70
C ARG A 56 -12.06 -18.35 -8.37
N LEU A 57 -12.06 -17.03 -8.40
CA LEU A 57 -13.18 -16.22 -8.85
C LEU A 57 -12.75 -15.36 -10.03
N PHE A 58 -13.54 -15.38 -11.11
CA PHE A 58 -13.23 -14.67 -12.34
C PHE A 58 -14.43 -13.84 -12.80
N GLY A 59 -14.38 -12.50 -12.72
CA GLY A 59 -15.42 -11.58 -13.19
C GLY A 59 -15.57 -11.60 -14.71
N ARG A 60 -14.42 -11.53 -15.41
CA ARG A 60 -14.19 -11.51 -16.86
C ARG A 60 -14.46 -10.16 -17.51
N GLY A 61 -15.70 -9.67 -17.43
CA GLY A 61 -16.11 -8.52 -18.21
C GLY A 61 -17.36 -7.90 -17.63
N GLY A 62 -17.41 -6.57 -17.61
CA GLY A 62 -18.43 -5.86 -16.85
C GLY A 62 -17.82 -5.29 -15.59
N ASP A 63 -18.58 -4.43 -14.90
CA ASP A 63 -18.13 -3.82 -13.65
C ASP A 63 -18.56 -4.77 -12.51
N ASP A 64 -17.64 -5.58 -12.01
CA ASP A 64 -17.91 -6.71 -11.13
C ASP A 64 -17.61 -6.39 -9.65
N THR A 65 -18.28 -7.09 -8.74
CA THR A 65 -17.95 -7.09 -7.31
C THR A 65 -17.70 -8.51 -6.85
N ILE A 66 -16.51 -8.79 -6.33
CA ILE A 66 -16.07 -10.14 -6.01
C ILE A 66 -15.65 -10.20 -4.54
N PHE A 67 -16.17 -11.18 -3.81
CA PHE A 67 -15.79 -11.54 -2.44
C PHE A 67 -15.23 -12.96 -2.48
N GLY A 68 -13.99 -13.17 -2.01
CA GLY A 68 -13.41 -14.52 -1.96
C GLY A 68 -14.25 -15.46 -1.10
N ASP A 69 -14.66 -15.00 0.08
CA ASP A 69 -15.48 -15.80 0.97
C ASP A 69 -16.90 -15.22 1.14
N ALA A 70 -17.05 -14.32 2.10
CA ALA A 70 -18.30 -14.10 2.80
C ALA A 70 -18.70 -12.63 2.77
N TRP A 71 -19.89 -12.29 3.29
CA TRP A 71 -20.19 -10.88 3.54
C TRP A 71 -19.45 -10.38 4.77
N ALA A 72 -19.31 -11.22 5.79
CA ALA A 72 -18.61 -10.83 7.01
C ALA A 72 -17.85 -12.01 7.60
N ILE A 73 -16.70 -11.75 8.21
CA ILE A 73 -15.98 -12.71 9.06
C ILE A 73 -16.01 -12.15 10.48
N THR A 74 -16.46 -12.96 11.44
CA THR A 74 -16.66 -12.52 12.82
C THR A 74 -16.14 -13.54 13.82
N ASP A 75 -16.14 -13.18 15.11
CA ASP A 75 -15.79 -14.06 16.23
C ASP A 75 -14.41 -14.74 16.06
N LEU A 76 -14.38 -16.00 15.59
CA LEU A 76 -13.19 -16.83 15.35
C LEU A 76 -13.15 -17.36 13.89
N GLY A 77 -13.87 -16.72 12.98
CA GLY A 77 -13.81 -17.02 11.55
C GLY A 77 -12.45 -16.62 10.97
N ARG A 78 -12.06 -17.26 9.88
CA ARG A 78 -10.81 -16.96 9.17
C ARG A 78 -11.06 -17.00 7.67
N GLY A 79 -10.49 -16.04 6.97
CA GLY A 79 -10.43 -16.02 5.51
C GLY A 79 -9.84 -17.28 4.90
N GLY A 80 -10.20 -17.52 3.65
CA GLY A 80 -9.54 -18.44 2.74
C GLY A 80 -8.28 -17.83 2.13
N ASP A 81 -7.43 -18.64 1.49
CA ASP A 81 -6.38 -18.08 0.63
C ASP A 81 -6.91 -18.10 -0.82
N ASP A 82 -7.42 -16.97 -1.28
CA ASP A 82 -8.23 -16.83 -2.48
C ASP A 82 -7.48 -16.29 -3.70
N ARG A 83 -8.02 -16.57 -4.89
CA ARG A 83 -7.54 -15.98 -6.15
C ARG A 83 -8.68 -15.31 -6.91
N LEU A 84 -8.61 -14.00 -7.02
CA LEU A 84 -9.61 -13.17 -7.69
C LEU A 84 -9.03 -12.54 -8.98
N ASP A 85 -9.86 -12.43 -10.01
CA ASP A 85 -9.54 -11.82 -11.31
C ASP A 85 -10.78 -11.04 -11.77
N GLY A 86 -10.70 -9.70 -11.76
CA GLY A 86 -11.78 -8.79 -12.19
C GLY A 86 -11.99 -8.87 -13.69
N GLY A 87 -10.93 -8.59 -14.44
CA GLY A 87 -10.83 -8.88 -15.87
C GLY A 87 -10.94 -7.62 -16.73
N ASN A 88 -12.14 -7.21 -17.15
CA ASN A 88 -12.32 -5.95 -17.85
C ASN A 88 -13.53 -5.23 -17.29
N GLY A 89 -13.38 -3.98 -16.88
CA GLY A 89 -14.49 -3.24 -16.28
C GLY A 89 -13.94 -2.30 -15.24
N ILE A 90 -14.83 -1.74 -14.43
CA ILE A 90 -14.41 -1.12 -13.17
C ILE A 90 -14.84 -2.09 -12.08
N ASP A 91 -13.88 -2.84 -11.57
CA ASP A 91 -14.12 -3.95 -10.67
C ASP A 91 -13.85 -3.56 -9.21
N THR A 92 -14.50 -4.25 -8.28
CA THR A 92 -14.22 -4.15 -6.84
C THR A 92 -14.02 -5.54 -6.26
N LEU A 93 -12.81 -5.79 -5.76
CA LEU A 93 -12.39 -7.09 -5.25
C LEU A 93 -12.11 -6.98 -3.74
N TYR A 94 -12.68 -7.93 -2.99
CA TYR A 94 -12.39 -8.17 -1.58
C TYR A 94 -11.84 -9.59 -1.51
N GLY A 95 -10.59 -9.77 -1.11
CA GLY A 95 -10.02 -11.11 -1.07
C GLY A 95 -10.78 -12.03 -0.15
N ASP A 96 -11.37 -11.51 0.94
CA ASP A 96 -12.24 -12.29 1.81
C ASP A 96 -13.69 -11.80 1.83
N ALA A 97 -13.91 -10.61 2.40
CA ALA A 97 -15.24 -10.23 2.89
C ALA A 97 -15.54 -8.74 2.83
N PHE A 98 -16.81 -8.36 2.99
CA PHE A 98 -17.11 -6.94 3.16
C PHE A 98 -16.61 -6.43 4.53
N SER A 99 -16.74 -7.21 5.60
CA SER A 99 -16.29 -6.78 6.94
C SER A 99 -15.65 -7.90 7.77
N ILE A 100 -14.55 -7.61 8.44
CA ILE A 100 -13.90 -8.49 9.41
C ILE A 100 -13.99 -7.85 10.80
N ASP A 101 -14.77 -8.43 11.71
CA ASP A 101 -15.08 -7.83 13.02
C ASP A 101 -14.91 -8.85 14.16
N SER A 102 -13.78 -8.76 14.88
CA SER A 102 -13.47 -9.40 16.18
C SER A 102 -11.95 -9.63 16.33
N PHE A 103 -11.44 -9.55 17.56
CA PHE A 103 -10.07 -9.93 17.97
C PHE A 103 -9.58 -11.33 17.56
N GLY A 104 -10.47 -12.21 17.13
CA GLY A 104 -10.11 -13.55 16.67
C GLY A 104 -10.47 -13.83 15.21
N ALA A 105 -10.98 -12.81 14.50
CA ALA A 105 -11.19 -12.88 13.07
C ALA A 105 -9.89 -12.51 12.36
N GLU A 106 -9.55 -13.27 11.32
CA GLU A 106 -8.30 -13.16 10.57
C GLU A 106 -8.65 -13.16 9.07
N GLY A 107 -7.92 -12.34 8.33
CA GLY A 107 -7.89 -12.33 6.87
C GLY A 107 -7.21 -13.57 6.26
N GLY A 108 -7.26 -13.61 4.93
CA GLY A 108 -6.75 -14.63 4.04
C GLY A 108 -5.25 -14.50 3.75
N ASN A 109 -4.79 -15.06 2.63
CA ASN A 109 -3.53 -14.64 2.01
C ASN A 109 -3.78 -14.71 0.52
N ASP A 110 -4.24 -13.60 -0.02
CA ASP A 110 -5.02 -13.57 -1.22
C ASP A 110 -4.20 -13.09 -2.40
N ARG A 111 -4.70 -13.43 -3.58
CA ARG A 111 -4.16 -12.91 -4.82
C ARG A 111 -5.24 -12.29 -5.66
N LEU A 112 -5.19 -10.97 -5.79
CA LEU A 112 -6.13 -10.18 -6.56
C LEU A 112 -5.45 -9.64 -7.84
N ASP A 113 -6.22 -9.56 -8.92
CA ASP A 113 -5.82 -9.05 -10.24
C ASP A 113 -7.02 -8.24 -10.77
N GLY A 114 -6.93 -6.91 -10.79
CA GLY A 114 -7.98 -6.02 -11.29
C GLY A 114 -8.15 -6.15 -12.79
N GLY A 115 -7.02 -6.09 -13.50
CA GLY A 115 -6.91 -6.43 -14.91
C GLY A 115 -6.97 -5.18 -15.77
N ARG A 116 -8.17 -4.74 -16.18
CA ARG A 116 -8.33 -3.56 -17.03
C ARG A 116 -9.49 -2.71 -16.57
N GLY A 117 -9.17 -1.45 -16.35
CA GLY A 117 -10.07 -0.39 -15.96
C GLY A 117 -9.56 0.22 -14.68
N ASN A 118 -10.41 0.99 -14.01
CA ASN A 118 -10.01 1.72 -12.81
C ASN A 118 -10.60 0.97 -11.62
N ASP A 119 -9.85 0.02 -11.09
CA ASP A 119 -10.30 -1.01 -10.17
C ASP A 119 -10.04 -0.62 -8.71
N ILE A 120 -10.77 -1.27 -7.80
CA ILE A 120 -10.59 -1.13 -6.36
C ILE A 120 -10.34 -2.51 -5.76
N LEU A 121 -9.17 -2.71 -5.17
CA LEU A 121 -8.76 -3.97 -4.57
C LEU A 121 -8.49 -3.78 -3.08
N TYR A 122 -9.09 -4.65 -2.27
CA TYR A 122 -8.79 -4.82 -0.85
C TYR A 122 -8.35 -6.26 -0.65
N GLY A 123 -7.14 -6.49 -0.17
CA GLY A 123 -6.65 -7.86 -0.02
C GLY A 123 -7.51 -8.67 0.93
N ASP A 124 -8.06 -8.08 1.99
CA ASP A 124 -9.03 -8.76 2.83
C ASP A 124 -10.45 -8.18 2.70
N ALA A 125 -10.65 -6.92 3.13
CA ALA A 125 -11.99 -6.43 3.43
C ALA A 125 -12.25 -4.94 3.23
N PHE A 126 -13.52 -4.54 3.21
CA PHE A 126 -13.84 -3.11 3.25
C PHE A 126 -13.57 -2.52 4.65
N GLU A 127 -14.13 -3.13 5.69
CA GLU A 127 -13.99 -2.66 7.07
C GLU A 127 -13.34 -3.76 7.93
N MET A 128 -12.28 -3.43 8.66
CA MET A 128 -11.66 -4.32 9.62
C MET A 128 -11.64 -3.72 11.03
N ALA A 129 -12.34 -4.37 11.96
CA ALA A 129 -12.44 -3.94 13.35
C ALA A 129 -11.84 -4.99 14.29
N SER A 130 -10.77 -4.62 14.99
CA SER A 130 -10.01 -5.53 15.87
C SER A 130 -9.51 -6.82 15.20
N GLY A 131 -9.37 -6.86 13.87
CA GLY A 131 -8.94 -8.03 13.12
C GLY A 131 -7.43 -8.09 12.88
N ARG A 132 -7.00 -9.12 12.17
CA ARG A 132 -5.64 -9.23 11.62
C ARG A 132 -5.73 -9.43 10.12
N GLY A 133 -4.92 -8.65 9.40
CA GLY A 133 -4.66 -8.73 7.98
C GLY A 133 -4.03 -10.03 7.50
N GLY A 134 -4.30 -10.35 6.26
CA GLY A 134 -3.67 -11.39 5.45
C GLY A 134 -2.38 -10.90 4.78
N ASN A 135 -1.47 -11.80 4.41
CA ASN A 135 -0.31 -11.39 3.61
C ASN A 135 -0.63 -11.56 2.12
N ASP A 136 -1.01 -10.47 1.48
CA ASP A 136 -1.70 -10.43 0.21
C ASP A 136 -0.82 -10.02 -0.96
N ARG A 137 -1.31 -10.34 -2.15
CA ARG A 137 -0.70 -9.88 -3.41
C ARG A 137 -1.74 -9.30 -4.34
N LEU A 138 -1.64 -8.00 -4.57
CA LEU A 138 -2.53 -7.24 -5.43
C LEU A 138 -1.80 -6.75 -6.69
N ASP A 139 -2.52 -6.74 -7.81
CA ASP A 139 -2.08 -6.27 -9.13
C ASP A 139 -3.24 -5.50 -9.75
N GLY A 140 -3.13 -4.17 -9.86
CA GLY A 140 -4.19 -3.30 -10.43
C GLY A 140 -4.29 -3.52 -11.94
N GLY A 141 -3.15 -3.48 -12.60
CA GLY A 141 -2.99 -3.85 -13.99
C GLY A 141 -2.96 -2.64 -14.91
N ALA A 142 -4.12 -2.24 -15.44
CA ALA A 142 -4.17 -1.13 -16.38
C ALA A 142 -5.40 -0.24 -16.17
N GLY A 143 -5.14 1.00 -15.77
CA GLY A 143 -6.10 2.06 -15.49
C GLY A 143 -5.64 2.81 -14.24
N ASP A 144 -6.46 3.73 -13.75
CA ASP A 144 -6.13 4.44 -12.52
C ASP A 144 -6.75 3.67 -11.34
N ASP A 145 -5.95 2.85 -10.66
CA ASP A 145 -6.40 1.87 -9.67
C ASP A 145 -6.24 2.34 -8.22
N THR A 146 -6.98 1.73 -7.30
CA THR A 146 -6.82 1.92 -5.85
C THR A 146 -6.66 0.57 -5.16
N LEU A 147 -5.50 0.35 -4.55
CA LEU A 147 -5.15 -0.90 -3.88
C LEU A 147 -4.92 -0.63 -2.39
N SER A 148 -5.46 -1.50 -1.55
CA SER A 148 -5.16 -1.60 -0.11
C SER A 148 -4.78 -3.03 0.18
N GLY A 149 -3.62 -3.29 0.77
CA GLY A 149 -3.19 -4.66 1.06
C GLY A 149 -4.17 -5.36 1.98
N ASP A 150 -4.67 -4.69 3.02
CA ASP A 150 -5.67 -5.29 3.90
C ASP A 150 -7.09 -4.73 3.71
N ALA A 151 -7.31 -3.46 4.09
CA ALA A 151 -8.67 -2.95 4.23
C ALA A 151 -8.89 -1.48 3.89
N HIS A 152 -10.10 -1.12 3.44
CA HIS A 152 -10.40 0.31 3.25
C HIS A 152 -10.33 1.08 4.57
N ALA A 153 -10.97 0.57 5.61
CA ALA A 153 -11.07 1.24 6.89
C ALA A 153 -10.79 0.31 8.05
N THR A 154 -9.95 0.76 8.99
CA THR A 154 -9.67 0.03 10.23
C THR A 154 -10.26 0.72 11.46
N GLU A 155 -10.63 -0.10 12.45
CA GLU A 155 -11.13 0.32 13.75
C GLU A 155 -10.48 -0.50 14.88
N ASP A 156 -10.30 0.13 16.04
CA ASP A 156 -9.75 -0.49 17.25
C ASP A 156 -8.33 -1.08 16.99
N PHE A 157 -8.09 -2.34 17.37
CA PHE A 157 -6.74 -2.90 17.39
C PHE A 157 -6.47 -3.74 16.14
N PHE A 158 -5.79 -3.15 15.17
CA PHE A 158 -5.49 -3.79 13.90
C PHE A 158 -4.05 -4.31 13.83
N PHE A 159 -3.85 -5.38 13.08
CA PHE A 159 -2.52 -5.87 12.70
C PHE A 159 -2.48 -6.04 11.19
N GLY A 160 -1.63 -5.27 10.53
CA GLY A 160 -1.32 -5.38 9.13
C GLY A 160 -0.73 -6.74 8.77
N GLY A 161 -1.01 -7.20 7.56
CA GLY A 161 -0.28 -8.25 6.88
C GLY A 161 0.99 -7.71 6.22
N ASP A 162 1.92 -8.59 5.81
CA ASP A 162 3.05 -8.14 4.98
C ASP A 162 2.68 -8.34 3.51
N ASP A 163 2.40 -7.24 2.82
CA ASP A 163 1.71 -7.21 1.54
C ASP A 163 2.60 -6.86 0.36
N ARG A 164 2.11 -7.20 -0.83
CA ARG A 164 2.73 -6.80 -2.09
C ARG A 164 1.72 -6.24 -3.07
N LEU A 165 1.85 -4.95 -3.36
CA LEU A 165 0.98 -4.22 -4.28
C LEU A 165 1.74 -3.79 -5.53
N GLU A 166 1.11 -3.96 -6.69
CA GLU A 166 1.62 -3.51 -7.99
C GLU A 166 0.50 -2.73 -8.70
N GLY A 167 0.67 -1.42 -8.89
CA GLY A 167 -0.33 -0.55 -9.55
C GLY A 167 -0.43 -0.88 -11.03
N GLY A 168 0.69 -0.76 -11.74
CA GLY A 168 0.80 -1.18 -13.13
C GLY A 168 0.90 0.01 -14.07
N ASN A 169 -0.08 0.20 -14.95
CA ASN A 169 -0.12 1.38 -15.82
C ASN A 169 -1.30 2.26 -15.48
N GLY A 170 -1.04 3.54 -15.22
CA GLY A 170 -2.05 4.54 -14.92
C GLY A 170 -1.66 5.28 -13.66
N LYS A 171 -2.54 6.15 -13.18
CA LYS A 171 -2.27 6.94 -11.97
C LYS A 171 -2.85 6.20 -10.77
N ASP A 172 -2.02 5.42 -10.12
CA ASP A 172 -2.45 4.50 -9.09
C ASP A 172 -2.33 5.10 -7.69
N THR A 173 -3.13 4.58 -6.76
CA THR A 173 -3.01 4.88 -5.33
C THR A 173 -2.92 3.59 -4.53
N LEU A 174 -1.78 3.39 -3.87
CA LEU A 174 -1.48 2.17 -3.12
C LEU A 174 -1.35 2.50 -1.63
N TYR A 175 -1.96 1.66 -0.81
CA TYR A 175 -1.85 1.65 0.65
C TYR A 175 -1.38 0.26 1.04
N GLY A 176 -0.26 0.14 1.75
CA GLY A 176 0.24 -1.15 2.23
C GLY A 176 -0.82 -1.87 3.04
N ASP A 177 -1.28 -1.28 4.13
CA ASP A 177 -2.41 -1.84 4.88
C ASP A 177 -3.78 -1.22 4.53
N SER A 178 -4.00 0.04 4.97
CA SER A 178 -5.34 0.63 5.00
C SER A 178 -5.45 2.10 4.64
N VAL A 179 -6.57 2.47 4.02
CA VAL A 179 -6.81 3.83 3.50
C VAL A 179 -7.10 4.82 4.62
N THR A 180 -7.86 4.42 5.63
CA THR A 180 -8.31 5.35 6.68
C THR A 180 -8.63 4.64 7.99
N THR A 181 -8.59 5.41 9.06
CA THR A 181 -8.85 4.93 10.42
C THR A 181 -10.00 5.72 11.01
N LEU A 182 -11.06 5.02 11.45
CA LEU A 182 -12.32 5.67 11.85
C LEU A 182 -12.33 6.06 13.35
N PHE A 183 -11.52 5.37 14.18
CA PHE A 183 -11.39 5.64 15.61
C PHE A 183 -9.95 5.52 16.12
N LEU A 184 -9.66 6.22 17.22
CA LEU A 184 -8.32 6.36 17.79
C LEU A 184 -7.90 5.08 18.54
N SER A 185 -7.04 4.29 17.93
CA SER A 185 -6.52 3.06 18.53
C SER A 185 -5.15 2.70 17.96
N SER A 186 -4.47 1.78 18.63
CA SER A 186 -3.10 1.34 18.34
C SER A 186 -3.12 0.18 17.35
N GLY A 187 -2.72 0.40 16.10
CA GLY A 187 -2.41 -0.64 15.13
C GLY A 187 -0.92 -0.97 15.03
N PHE A 188 -0.60 -2.06 14.35
CA PHE A 188 0.76 -2.36 13.88
C PHE A 188 0.69 -2.61 12.40
N GLY A 189 1.53 -1.94 11.63
CA GLY A 189 1.56 -2.07 10.19
C GLY A 189 2.39 -3.24 9.71
N GLY A 190 2.17 -3.59 8.45
CA GLY A 190 2.88 -4.61 7.69
C GLY A 190 4.28 -4.20 7.26
N ASP A 191 5.18 -5.15 7.03
CA ASP A 191 6.41 -4.86 6.26
C ASP A 191 6.12 -5.02 4.75
N ASP A 192 5.74 -3.94 4.07
CA ASP A 192 5.10 -3.99 2.76
C ASP A 192 6.02 -3.72 1.56
N GLN A 193 5.55 -4.11 0.37
CA GLN A 193 6.21 -3.82 -0.90
C GLN A 193 5.25 -3.23 -1.92
N LEU A 194 5.41 -1.94 -2.18
CA LEU A 194 4.55 -1.17 -3.09
C LEU A 194 5.33 -0.77 -4.34
N TYR A 195 4.74 -1.04 -5.51
CA TYR A 195 5.29 -0.67 -6.81
C TYR A 195 4.22 0.10 -7.59
N GLY A 196 4.43 1.41 -7.81
CA GLY A 196 3.51 2.26 -8.58
C GLY A 196 3.44 1.82 -10.04
N GLY A 197 4.59 1.88 -10.71
CA GLY A 197 4.75 1.36 -12.05
C GLY A 197 4.97 2.48 -13.05
N SER A 198 3.96 2.80 -13.86
CA SER A 198 4.09 3.86 -14.86
C SER A 198 2.99 4.89 -14.77
N ASP A 199 3.36 6.15 -15.00
CA ASP A 199 2.59 7.38 -14.77
C ASP A 199 2.69 7.84 -13.32
N ASP A 200 2.02 8.95 -12.96
CA ASP A 200 2.26 9.61 -11.66
C ASP A 200 1.43 8.94 -10.55
N ASP A 201 2.11 8.26 -9.63
CA ASP A 201 1.50 7.41 -8.59
C ASP A 201 1.58 8.01 -7.18
N ILE A 202 0.75 7.48 -6.27
CA ILE A 202 0.78 7.81 -4.85
C ILE A 202 0.87 6.52 -4.03
N LEU A 203 1.93 6.39 -3.23
CA LEU A 203 2.18 5.23 -2.38
C LEU A 203 2.24 5.66 -0.92
N TYR A 204 1.55 4.89 -0.07
CA TYR A 204 1.59 4.96 1.38
C TYR A 204 1.98 3.57 1.88
N GLY A 205 3.08 3.43 2.62
CA GLY A 205 3.38 2.18 3.32
C GLY A 205 2.24 1.85 4.28
N ASP A 206 2.09 2.60 5.36
CA ASP A 206 1.00 2.32 6.32
C ASP A 206 -0.02 3.46 6.56
N PHE A 207 -0.69 3.35 7.72
CA PHE A 207 -1.92 4.01 8.13
C PHE A 207 -1.93 5.52 8.01
N ILE A 208 -3.04 6.03 7.47
CA ILE A 208 -3.40 7.43 7.65
C ILE A 208 -4.17 7.64 8.96
N GLY A 209 -3.55 8.28 9.95
CA GLY A 209 -4.28 8.99 11.02
C GLY A 209 -4.35 8.35 12.42
N GLU A 210 -3.55 7.34 12.73
CA GLU A 210 -3.63 6.66 14.03
C GLU A 210 -2.88 7.37 15.18
N ARG A 211 -3.25 7.04 16.42
CA ARG A 211 -2.50 7.42 17.64
C ARG A 211 -1.91 6.18 18.26
N GLY A 212 -0.59 6.13 18.43
CA GLY A 212 0.06 4.99 19.07
C GLY A 212 0.13 3.74 18.20
N ALA A 213 0.00 3.91 16.88
CA ALA A 213 0.33 2.89 15.90
C ALA A 213 1.83 2.84 15.65
N SER A 214 2.30 1.68 15.21
CA SER A 214 3.64 1.53 14.66
C SER A 214 3.52 1.16 13.19
N GLY A 215 4.22 1.88 12.31
CA GLY A 215 4.41 1.45 10.94
C GLY A 215 5.38 0.27 10.87
N GLY A 216 5.28 -0.54 9.82
CA GLY A 216 6.24 -1.55 9.44
C GLY A 216 7.32 -0.96 8.54
N ASN A 217 8.23 -1.82 8.08
CA ASN A 217 9.42 -1.41 7.34
C ASN A 217 9.20 -1.66 5.85
N ASP A 218 8.91 -0.60 5.13
CA ASP A 218 8.35 -0.72 3.80
C ASP A 218 9.36 -0.53 2.68
N LEU A 219 9.05 -1.11 1.52
CA LEU A 219 9.73 -0.84 0.27
C LEU A 219 8.76 -0.20 -0.72
N LEU A 220 8.98 1.07 -1.02
CA LEU A 220 8.20 1.83 -1.99
C LEU A 220 9.03 2.12 -3.23
N ASP A 221 8.53 1.75 -4.41
CA ASP A 221 9.11 2.07 -5.72
C ASP A 221 8.05 2.74 -6.61
N GLY A 222 8.21 4.05 -6.86
CA GLY A 222 7.31 4.81 -7.73
C GLY A 222 7.39 4.37 -9.19
N GLY A 223 8.56 3.90 -9.64
CA GLY A 223 8.76 3.47 -11.02
C GLY A 223 9.02 4.64 -11.97
N THR A 224 8.06 4.99 -12.82
CA THR A 224 8.22 6.11 -13.76
C THR A 224 7.04 7.05 -13.70
N GLY A 225 7.26 8.34 -13.54
CA GLY A 225 6.19 9.30 -13.30
C GLY A 225 6.73 10.41 -12.42
N ASP A 226 5.96 11.45 -12.14
CA ASP A 226 6.28 12.36 -11.03
C ASP A 226 5.55 11.86 -9.77
N ASP A 227 6.19 10.99 -8.98
CA ASP A 227 5.53 10.18 -7.96
C ASP A 227 5.50 10.83 -6.56
N VAL A 228 4.61 10.34 -5.69
CA VAL A 228 4.48 10.77 -4.30
C VAL A 228 4.54 9.55 -3.38
N LEU A 229 5.61 9.44 -2.57
CA LEU A 229 5.83 8.31 -1.68
C LEU A 229 5.86 8.79 -0.23
N TYR A 230 5.10 8.11 0.62
CA TYR A 230 5.13 8.21 2.08
C TYR A 230 5.52 6.83 2.60
N GLY A 231 6.68 6.69 3.24
CA GLY A 231 7.04 5.46 3.94
C GLY A 231 5.95 5.14 4.95
N ASP A 232 5.76 6.06 5.91
CA ASP A 232 4.61 6.05 6.80
C ASP A 232 3.84 7.37 6.83
N VAL A 233 2.66 7.36 7.48
CA VAL A 233 1.92 8.59 7.78
C VAL A 233 1.86 8.86 9.29
N GLU A 234 2.63 9.85 9.74
CA GLU A 234 2.67 10.29 11.14
C GLU A 234 1.53 11.29 11.48
N SER A 235 0.45 10.83 12.10
CA SER A 235 -0.55 11.72 12.71
C SER A 235 -0.24 12.05 14.19
N ALA A 236 0.85 12.79 14.40
CA ALA A 236 1.16 13.76 15.48
C ALA A 236 0.98 13.37 16.98
N VAL A 237 0.64 12.15 17.38
CA VAL A 237 0.71 11.73 18.80
C VAL A 237 1.14 10.27 18.96
N ASP A 238 2.36 10.10 19.46
CA ASP A 238 2.92 8.84 20.01
C ASP A 238 2.99 7.65 19.04
N THR A 239 3.05 7.87 17.73
CA THR A 239 3.33 6.83 16.72
C THR A 239 4.83 6.54 16.60
N ASP A 240 5.21 5.37 16.09
CA ASP A 240 6.59 4.98 15.74
C ASP A 240 6.61 4.52 14.28
N GLY A 241 7.04 5.37 13.35
CA GLY A 241 7.28 4.99 11.97
C GLY A 241 8.38 3.93 11.85
N GLY A 242 8.26 3.08 10.85
CA GLY A 242 9.20 2.02 10.53
C GLY A 242 10.41 2.51 9.76
N THR A 243 11.28 1.58 9.37
CA THR A 243 12.51 1.87 8.64
C THR A 243 12.31 1.59 7.17
N ASP A 244 12.03 2.65 6.41
CA ASP A 244 11.53 2.47 5.05
C ASP A 244 12.62 2.62 4.00
N THR A 245 12.38 2.04 2.82
CA THR A 245 13.19 2.22 1.63
C THR A 245 12.34 2.84 0.52
N LEU A 246 12.65 4.09 0.20
CA LEU A 246 11.94 4.85 -0.83
C LEU A 246 12.78 4.98 -2.10
N ILE A 247 12.19 4.57 -3.22
CA ILE A 247 12.74 4.67 -4.57
C ILE A 247 11.75 5.49 -5.40
N GLY A 248 12.02 6.79 -5.59
CA GLY A 248 11.17 7.62 -6.45
C GLY A 248 11.10 7.12 -7.89
N GLY A 249 12.20 6.53 -8.38
CA GLY A 249 12.25 5.97 -9.73
C GLY A 249 12.73 7.01 -10.73
N ARG A 250 12.05 7.17 -11.87
CA ARG A 250 12.33 8.21 -12.87
C ARG A 250 11.23 9.25 -12.82
N GLY A 251 11.58 10.50 -12.54
CA GLY A 251 10.54 11.49 -12.33
C GLY A 251 11.01 12.82 -11.81
N ASN A 252 10.12 13.54 -11.16
CA ASN A 252 10.48 14.58 -10.21
C ASN A 252 9.65 14.26 -8.97
N ASP A 253 10.19 13.39 -8.14
CA ASP A 253 9.41 12.68 -7.14
C ASP A 253 9.40 13.44 -5.81
N GLN A 254 8.37 13.21 -5.01
CA GLN A 254 8.22 13.77 -3.67
C GLN A 254 8.21 12.64 -2.65
N LEU A 255 9.17 12.66 -1.73
CA LEU A 255 9.42 11.57 -0.80
C LEU A 255 9.33 12.07 0.64
N TRP A 256 8.64 11.31 1.48
CA TRP A 256 8.58 11.43 2.93
C TRP A 256 8.96 10.08 3.52
N GLY A 257 9.93 10.06 4.43
CA GLY A 257 10.18 8.88 5.27
C GLY A 257 8.94 8.61 6.11
N ASP A 258 8.65 9.55 7.01
CA ASP A 258 7.48 9.54 7.90
C ASP A 258 6.66 10.84 7.72
N GLY A 259 5.60 10.81 6.92
CA GLY A 259 4.87 12.01 6.51
C GLY A 259 3.80 12.48 7.49
N VAL A 260 3.84 13.74 7.94
CA VAL A 260 2.73 14.34 8.73
C VAL A 260 1.64 14.94 7.82
N LEU A 261 0.54 14.22 7.61
CA LEU A 261 -0.64 14.79 6.92
C LEU A 261 -1.42 15.78 7.82
N GLY A 262 -1.66 16.99 7.30
CA GLY A 262 -2.67 17.90 7.84
C GLY A 262 -2.26 18.80 9.01
N SER A 263 -0.97 18.86 9.38
CA SER A 263 -0.55 19.91 10.29
C SER A 263 -0.65 21.27 9.57
N SER A 264 -1.40 22.21 10.15
CA SER A 264 -1.50 23.61 9.67
C SER A 264 -0.20 24.40 9.88
N PHE A 265 0.94 23.71 9.89
CA PHE A 265 2.26 24.23 10.16
C PHE A 265 3.14 23.93 8.95
N PRO A 266 3.26 24.88 8.00
CA PRO A 266 4.28 24.79 6.96
C PRO A 266 5.64 25.04 7.64
N GLY A 267 6.33 23.97 8.00
CA GLY A 267 7.68 24.01 8.54
C GLY A 267 8.33 22.63 8.47
N PRO A 268 9.67 22.56 8.33
CA PRO A 268 10.40 21.31 8.44
C PRO A 268 10.23 20.81 9.88
N PHE A 269 9.45 19.75 10.05
CA PHE A 269 9.48 19.01 11.30
C PHE A 269 10.64 18.02 11.18
N PRO A 270 11.55 17.99 12.17
CA PRO A 270 12.48 16.86 12.23
C PRO A 270 11.62 15.61 12.37
N ASP A 271 11.84 14.68 11.46
CA ASP A 271 11.42 13.30 11.58
C ASP A 271 11.48 12.85 13.06
N LEU A 272 10.35 12.39 13.59
CA LEU A 272 10.24 11.96 14.97
C LEU A 272 10.49 10.46 15.15
N THR A 273 10.44 9.64 14.10
CA THR A 273 10.46 8.15 14.17
C THR A 273 11.24 7.53 13.01
N GLY A 274 11.19 6.24 12.71
CA GLY A 274 11.85 5.66 11.54
C GLY A 274 13.37 5.85 11.37
N ALA A 275 13.95 5.26 10.32
CA ALA A 275 15.36 5.41 9.99
C ALA A 275 15.57 5.12 8.51
N ASP A 276 15.23 6.07 7.67
CA ASP A 276 14.80 5.75 6.31
C ASP A 276 15.94 5.80 5.30
N GLN A 277 15.74 5.05 4.23
CA GLN A 277 16.66 4.95 3.11
C GLN A 277 16.04 5.49 1.83
N PHE A 278 16.57 6.61 1.34
CA PHE A 278 16.20 7.16 0.03
C PHE A 278 17.21 6.73 -1.03
N LEU A 279 16.76 6.01 -2.06
CA LEU A 279 17.64 5.46 -3.09
C LEU A 279 17.52 6.23 -4.41
N PHE A 280 18.65 6.75 -4.88
CA PHE A 280 18.75 7.42 -6.17
C PHE A 280 19.72 6.72 -7.12
N ALA A 281 19.25 6.43 -8.32
CA ALA A 281 20.04 5.94 -9.44
C ALA A 281 19.94 6.92 -10.63
N ARG A 282 20.70 6.67 -11.70
CA ARG A 282 20.75 7.58 -12.86
C ARG A 282 19.37 7.80 -13.46
N TYR A 283 19.13 9.04 -13.90
CA TYR A 283 17.87 9.46 -14.49
C TYR A 283 16.71 9.49 -13.50
N SER A 284 17.00 9.67 -12.20
CA SER A 284 15.93 9.87 -11.22
C SER A 284 15.21 11.19 -11.44
N GLY A 285 15.89 12.18 -12.02
CA GLY A 285 15.30 13.48 -12.29
C GLY A 285 15.43 14.42 -11.09
N ARG A 286 14.40 15.19 -10.74
CA ARG A 286 14.55 16.26 -9.73
C ARG A 286 13.63 16.04 -8.55
N ASP A 287 14.17 15.35 -7.57
CA ASP A 287 13.42 14.77 -6.48
C ASP A 287 13.51 15.67 -5.24
N GLN A 288 12.52 15.56 -4.38
CA GLN A 288 12.40 16.33 -3.15
C GLN A 288 12.15 15.40 -1.98
N ILE A 289 12.98 15.52 -0.94
CA ILE A 289 12.77 14.85 0.35
C ILE A 289 12.32 15.91 1.35
N PHE A 290 11.20 15.67 2.01
CA PHE A 290 10.50 16.69 2.79
C PHE A 290 10.83 16.69 4.30
N ASP A 291 11.35 15.59 4.82
CA ASP A 291 11.46 15.31 6.26
C ASP A 291 12.80 14.66 6.69
N PHE A 292 13.79 14.61 5.79
CA PHE A 292 15.09 13.96 6.00
C PHE A 292 15.70 14.20 7.41
N GLY A 293 15.78 13.13 8.21
CA GLY A 293 16.34 13.07 9.54
C GLY A 293 17.86 12.99 9.55
N ILE A 294 18.55 14.12 9.82
CA ILE A 294 20.02 14.23 9.75
C ILE A 294 20.79 13.23 10.64
N ASP A 295 20.18 12.74 11.72
CA ASP A 295 20.82 11.83 12.68
C ASP A 295 20.38 10.36 12.49
N LYS A 296 19.51 10.06 11.53
CA LYS A 296 18.91 8.73 11.33
C LYS A 296 18.97 8.26 9.88
N ASP A 297 18.53 9.10 8.96
CA ASP A 297 18.27 8.71 7.57
C ASP A 297 19.53 8.69 6.72
N VAL A 298 19.44 7.92 5.63
CA VAL A 298 20.52 7.73 4.68
C VAL A 298 20.04 7.89 3.25
N ILE A 299 20.91 8.52 2.44
CA ILE A 299 20.72 8.62 1.00
C ILE A 299 21.66 7.63 0.31
N GLN A 300 21.10 6.64 -0.37
CA GLN A 300 21.86 5.72 -1.19
C GLN A 300 22.01 6.25 -2.63
N ILE A 301 23.25 6.53 -3.02
CA ILE A 301 23.56 7.01 -4.37
C ILE A 301 24.24 5.89 -5.15
N SER A 302 23.60 5.45 -6.25
CA SER A 302 24.10 4.37 -7.10
C SER A 302 24.30 4.80 -8.56
N GLY A 303 25.37 4.31 -9.17
CA GLY A 303 25.60 4.46 -10.62
C GLY A 303 26.17 5.81 -11.08
N TYR A 304 26.30 6.81 -10.20
CA TYR A 304 26.87 8.12 -10.55
C TYR A 304 28.41 8.19 -10.52
N GLY A 305 29.07 7.17 -9.96
CA GLY A 305 30.53 7.10 -9.88
C GLY A 305 31.14 7.80 -8.66
N TYR A 306 30.31 8.29 -7.74
CA TYR A 306 30.75 8.72 -6.41
C TYR A 306 31.12 7.49 -5.57
N THR A 307 32.22 7.56 -4.84
CA THR A 307 32.68 6.48 -3.95
C THR A 307 32.78 6.89 -2.49
N SER A 308 32.60 8.17 -2.21
CA SER A 308 32.66 8.75 -0.88
C SER A 308 31.98 10.11 -0.83
N PHE A 309 31.64 10.57 0.38
CA PHE A 309 31.07 11.91 0.58
C PHE A 309 32.01 13.03 0.10
N ALA A 310 33.34 12.83 0.19
CA ALA A 310 34.32 13.78 -0.32
C ALA A 310 34.25 13.95 -1.85
N ASP A 311 33.83 12.91 -2.59
CA ASP A 311 33.65 12.97 -4.05
C ASP A 311 32.36 13.73 -4.41
N LEU A 312 31.33 13.65 -3.56
CA LEU A 312 30.04 14.30 -3.75
C LEU A 312 30.07 15.78 -3.37
N LEU A 313 30.82 16.15 -2.33
CA LEU A 313 30.85 17.49 -1.73
C LEU A 313 30.95 18.66 -2.73
N PRO A 314 31.75 18.61 -3.82
CA PRO A 314 31.80 19.68 -4.82
C PRO A 314 30.49 19.91 -5.59
N ASN A 315 29.56 18.95 -5.54
CA ASN A 315 28.27 18.95 -6.23
C ASN A 315 27.09 19.13 -5.26
N ILE A 316 27.33 19.58 -4.04
CA ILE A 316 26.29 19.94 -3.07
C ILE A 316 26.29 21.46 -2.92
N SER A 317 25.12 22.10 -2.94
CA SER A 317 24.97 23.53 -2.65
C SER A 317 23.64 23.87 -2.03
N ASP A 318 23.55 24.98 -1.29
CA ASP A 318 22.26 25.48 -0.78
C ASP A 318 21.53 26.29 -1.86
N ASP A 319 20.21 26.08 -1.96
CA ASP A 319 19.34 26.89 -2.79
C ASP A 319 19.04 28.28 -2.19
N ALA A 320 18.18 29.06 -2.84
CA ALA A 320 17.82 30.39 -2.36
C ALA A 320 16.99 30.40 -1.06
N ASN A 321 16.40 29.27 -0.70
CA ASN A 321 15.61 29.06 0.51
C ASN A 321 16.46 28.45 1.64
N GLY A 322 17.70 28.06 1.36
CA GLY A 322 18.60 27.43 2.32
C GLY A 322 18.43 25.91 2.40
N ASN A 323 17.85 25.26 1.39
CA ASN A 323 17.77 23.81 1.29
C ASN A 323 19.01 23.25 0.58
N ALA A 324 19.55 22.15 1.07
CA ALA A 324 20.64 21.43 0.44
C ALA A 324 20.16 20.79 -0.87
N VAL A 325 20.90 21.01 -1.95
CA VAL A 325 20.66 20.42 -3.26
C VAL A 325 21.86 19.57 -3.67
N LEU A 326 21.61 18.28 -3.88
CA LEU A 326 22.57 17.32 -4.40
C LEU A 326 22.50 17.31 -5.93
N HIS A 327 23.53 17.80 -6.61
CA HIS A 327 23.59 17.82 -8.08
C HIS A 327 24.23 16.52 -8.62
N LEU A 328 23.54 15.40 -8.51
CA LEU A 328 24.07 14.06 -8.80
C LEU A 328 24.59 13.93 -10.25
N ASN A 329 23.91 14.57 -11.20
CA ASN A 329 24.32 14.64 -12.61
C ASN A 329 23.98 16.03 -13.20
N GLY A 330 24.51 17.07 -12.57
CA GLY A 330 24.32 18.45 -12.99
C GLY A 330 22.88 18.94 -12.76
N THR A 331 22.15 19.18 -13.84
CA THR A 331 20.74 19.62 -13.78
C THR A 331 19.74 18.56 -14.22
N VAL A 332 20.24 17.36 -14.55
CA VAL A 332 19.39 16.24 -14.96
C VAL A 332 18.89 15.54 -13.70
N ASP A 333 19.83 15.09 -12.88
CA ASP A 333 19.53 14.39 -11.63
C ASP A 333 19.89 15.28 -10.43
N GLN A 334 18.89 15.66 -9.65
CA GLN A 334 19.00 16.50 -8.47
C GLN A 334 18.12 15.98 -7.33
N VAL A 335 18.60 16.09 -6.10
CA VAL A 335 17.79 15.81 -4.90
C VAL A 335 17.83 17.04 -4.01
N THR A 336 16.66 17.57 -3.65
CA THR A 336 16.53 18.71 -2.74
C THR A 336 16.07 18.20 -1.38
N LEU A 337 16.85 18.47 -0.33
CA LEU A 337 16.50 18.14 1.06
C LEU A 337 15.88 19.38 1.70
N LEU A 338 14.56 19.38 1.87
CA LEU A 338 13.86 20.55 2.37
C LEU A 338 14.16 20.73 3.87
N GLY A 339 14.54 21.94 4.25
CA GLY A 339 14.83 22.27 5.64
C GLY A 339 16.19 21.82 6.17
N VAL A 340 17.00 21.12 5.35
CA VAL A 340 18.37 20.70 5.69
C VAL A 340 19.37 21.57 4.95
N GLN A 341 20.41 22.06 5.64
CA GLN A 341 21.49 22.85 5.04
C GLN A 341 22.72 22.00 4.70
N THR A 342 23.52 22.44 3.74
CA THR A 342 24.72 21.69 3.33
C THR A 342 25.77 21.49 4.42
N ASP A 343 25.84 22.36 5.43
CA ASP A 343 26.79 22.26 6.54
C ASP A 343 26.33 21.32 7.66
N GLU A 344 25.09 20.83 7.60
CA GLU A 344 24.54 19.81 8.49
C GLU A 344 24.88 18.39 7.99
N LEU A 345 25.09 18.22 6.69
CA LEU A 345 25.37 16.93 6.06
C LEU A 345 26.76 16.39 6.39
N SER A 346 26.81 15.08 6.65
CA SER A 346 28.04 14.35 6.95
C SER A 346 28.17 13.09 6.10
N ALA A 347 29.30 12.38 6.21
CA ALA A 347 29.48 11.12 5.51
C ALA A 347 28.54 10.00 5.99
N ASP A 348 28.00 10.11 7.20
CA ASP A 348 27.11 9.10 7.79
C ASP A 348 25.71 9.12 7.13
N ASN A 349 25.34 10.25 6.49
CA ASN A 349 24.07 10.41 5.77
C ASN A 349 24.06 9.77 4.37
N PHE A 350 25.17 9.16 3.93
CA PHE A 350 25.31 8.68 2.55
C PHE A 350 25.86 7.27 2.45
N ILE A 351 25.21 6.47 1.61
CA ILE A 351 25.68 5.16 1.18
C ILE A 351 26.04 5.23 -0.31
N PHE A 352 27.27 4.87 -0.66
CA PHE A 352 27.75 4.89 -2.04
C PHE A 352 27.89 3.48 -2.59
N SER A 353 27.22 3.19 -3.71
CA SER A 353 27.32 1.91 -4.40
C SER A 353 27.78 2.07 -5.85
N ASN A 354 28.74 1.22 -6.24
CA ASN A 354 29.19 1.07 -7.62
C ASN A 354 28.44 -0.05 -8.38
N ALA A 355 27.62 -0.83 -7.68
CA ALA A 355 26.76 -1.82 -8.32
C ALA A 355 25.54 -1.09 -8.88
N GLY A 356 25.44 -1.00 -10.21
CA GLY A 356 24.29 -0.35 -10.85
C GLY A 356 23.00 -1.06 -10.45
N PHE A 357 22.09 -0.32 -9.82
CA PHE A 357 20.70 -0.72 -9.71
C PHE A 357 20.05 -0.46 -11.08
N ALA A 358 19.24 -1.39 -11.58
CA ALA A 358 18.40 -1.11 -12.73
C ALA A 358 17.08 -0.60 -12.17
N LEU A 359 16.80 0.70 -12.33
CA LEU A 359 15.45 1.23 -12.18
C LEU A 359 14.60 0.50 -13.22
N VAL A 360 13.56 -0.21 -12.76
CA VAL A 360 12.69 -1.01 -13.64
C VAL A 360 11.81 -0.06 -14.44
#